data_AF-A0A3M9XLI0-F1
#
_entry.id   AF-A0A3M9XLI0-F1
#
_cell.length_a   1.000
_cell.length_b   1.000
_cell.length_c   1.000
_cell.angle_alpha   90.00
_cell.angle_beta   90.00
_cell.angle_gamma   90.00
#
_symmetry.space_group_name_H-M   'P 1'
#
loop_
_entity.id
_entity.type
_entity.pdbx_description
1 polymer ?
#
loop_
_entity_poly.entity_id
_entity_poly.type
_entity_poly.pdbx_seq_one_letter_code
_entity_poly.pdbx_strand_id
1 'polypeptide(L)'
;MLPTTILIDEDPRCVVRPIDTKDLNRFLRNGKAFLLAEKPAGKVTHRAATEAEQIRWREAFALHKAWGGDDEAFFGIPLHEETSANPD
;
A
#
# COMPACT_ATOMS: atom_id res chain seq x y z
N MET A 1 10.20 -9.20 -0.35
CA MET A 1 9.00 -10.08 -0.19
C MET A 1 8.04 -9.93 -1.39
N LEU A 2 6.93 -10.69 -1.42
CA LEU A 2 5.82 -10.43 -2.33
C LEU A 2 5.02 -9.19 -1.90
N PRO A 3 4.28 -8.53 -2.82
CA PRO A 3 3.38 -7.44 -2.45
C PRO A 3 2.38 -7.86 -1.36
N THR A 4 2.25 -7.01 -0.35
CA THR A 4 1.46 -7.20 0.86
C THR A 4 0.49 -6.03 0.97
N THR A 5 -0.79 -6.33 1.15
CA THR A 5 -1.83 -5.32 1.34
C THR A 5 -2.01 -5.07 2.81
N ILE A 6 -1.99 -3.79 3.20
CA ILE A 6 -2.30 -3.33 4.54
C ILE A 6 -3.78 -2.94 4.57
N LEU A 7 -4.48 -3.38 5.61
CA LEU A 7 -5.90 -3.13 5.78
C LEU A 7 -6.16 -2.38 7.08
N ILE A 8 -7.24 -1.59 7.09
CA ILE A 8 -7.75 -0.89 8.25
C ILE A 8 -9.20 -1.30 8.44
N ASP A 9 -9.47 -2.08 9.49
CA ASP A 9 -10.78 -2.72 9.69
C ASP A 9 -11.19 -3.58 8.48
N GLU A 10 -10.25 -4.37 7.96
CA GLU A 10 -10.39 -5.25 6.79
C GLU A 10 -10.58 -4.53 5.44
N ASP A 11 -10.50 -3.20 5.42
CA ASP A 11 -10.55 -2.37 4.22
C ASP A 11 -9.14 -2.08 3.66
N PRO A 12 -8.81 -2.43 2.39
CA PRO A 12 -7.49 -2.22 1.80
C PRO A 12 -7.08 -0.75 1.76
N ARG A 13 -5.98 -0.41 2.44
CA ARG A 13 -5.47 0.97 2.53
C ARG A 13 -4.30 1.24 1.60
N CYS A 14 -3.37 0.29 1.50
CA CYS A 14 -2.22 0.38 0.62
C CYS A 14 -1.66 -1.01 0.29
N VAL A 15 -0.96 -1.10 -0.84
CA VAL A 15 -0.18 -2.28 -1.20
C VAL A 15 1.30 -1.90 -1.22
N VAL A 16 2.10 -2.65 -0.47
CA VAL A 16 3.52 -2.39 -0.24
C VAL A 16 4.34 -3.63 -0.57
N ARG A 17 5.60 -3.45 -0.95
CA ARG A 17 6.54 -4.56 -1.17
C ARG A 17 7.75 -4.39 -0.26
N PRO A 18 7.62 -4.74 1.03
CA PRO A 18 8.75 -4.68 1.96
C PRO A 18 9.87 -5.63 1.51
N ILE A 19 11.11 -5.26 1.79
CA ILE A 19 12.27 -6.09 1.47
C ILE A 19 12.20 -7.38 2.31
N ASP A 20 11.93 -7.22 3.61
CA ASP A 20 11.80 -8.28 4.61
C ASP A 20 10.73 -7.98 5.67
N THR A 21 10.53 -8.90 6.61
CA THR A 21 9.55 -8.74 7.69
C THR A 21 9.90 -7.59 8.65
N LYS A 22 11.18 -7.24 8.79
CA LYS A 22 11.62 -6.13 9.66
C LYS A 22 11.20 -4.80 9.06
N ASP A 23 11.33 -4.65 7.75
CA ASP A 23 10.90 -3.50 6.98
C ASP A 23 9.38 -3.32 7.04
N LEU A 24 8.63 -4.42 6.85
CA LEU A 24 7.17 -4.42 7.05
C LEU A 24 6.79 -3.93 8.45
N ASN A 25 7.38 -4.51 9.50
CA ASN A 25 7.11 -4.13 10.87
C ASN A 25 7.50 -2.67 11.18
N ARG A 26 8.56 -2.16 10.55
CA ARG A 26 8.94 -0.74 10.66
C ARG A 26 7.88 0.16 10.03
N PHE A 27 7.36 -0.19 8.86
CA PHE A 27 6.27 0.57 8.23
C PHE A 27 4.99 0.55 9.09
N LEU A 28 4.58 -0.60 9.62
CA LEU A 28 3.40 -0.71 10.47
C LEU A 28 3.49 0.11 11.76
N ARG A 29 4.71 0.36 12.27
CA ARG A 29 4.94 1.24 13.43
C ARG A 29 4.97 2.70 13.03
N ASN A 30 5.80 3.07 12.05
CA ASN A 30 6.07 4.46 11.69
C ASN A 30 4.94 5.08 10.87
N GLY A 31 4.28 4.27 10.04
CA GLY A 31 3.18 4.67 9.16
C GLY A 31 1.82 4.75 9.84
N LYS A 32 1.71 4.52 11.15
CA LYS A 32 0.40 4.51 11.85
C LYS A 32 -0.44 5.75 11.59
N ALA A 33 0.16 6.95 11.63
CA ALA A 33 -0.56 8.18 11.35
C ALA A 33 -1.15 8.24 9.93
N PHE A 34 -0.42 7.71 8.93
CA PHE A 34 -0.91 7.60 7.56
C PHE A 34 -2.01 6.54 7.41
N LEU A 35 -1.83 5.41 8.08
CA LEU A 35 -2.75 4.27 8.03
C LEU A 35 -4.08 4.57 8.72
N LEU A 36 -4.06 5.25 9.87
CA LEU A 36 -5.22 5.50 10.72
C LEU A 36 -5.82 6.89 10.56
N ALA A 37 -5.40 7.67 9.56
CA ALA A 37 -5.76 9.08 9.38
C ALA A 37 -7.26 9.35 9.59
N GLU A 38 -8.12 8.68 8.82
CA GLU A 38 -9.59 8.84 8.89
C GLU A 38 -10.25 7.89 9.89
N LYS A 39 -9.52 6.85 10.34
CA LYS A 39 -9.98 5.83 11.28
C LYS A 39 -9.00 5.71 12.46
N PRO A 40 -8.94 6.69 13.39
CA PRO A 40 -7.93 6.71 14.46
C PRO A 40 -7.95 5.49 15.40
N ALA A 41 -9.13 4.88 15.56
CA ALA A 41 -9.33 3.67 16.36
C ALA A 41 -9.31 2.37 15.53
N GLY A 42 -9.05 2.47 14.22
CA GLY A 42 -9.08 1.34 13.30
C GLY A 42 -8.00 0.31 13.59
N LYS A 43 -8.32 -0.95 13.29
CA LYS A 43 -7.39 -2.06 13.46
C LYS A 43 -6.56 -2.26 12.20
N VAL A 44 -5.23 -2.14 12.35
CA VAL A 44 -4.30 -2.44 11.26
C VAL A 44 -4.07 -3.95 11.15
N THR A 45 -4.35 -4.52 10.00
CA THR A 45 -4.01 -5.91 9.64
C THR A 45 -3.28 -5.94 8.29
N HIS A 46 -2.78 -7.11 7.87
CA HIS A 46 -2.16 -7.28 6.56
C HIS A 46 -2.42 -8.67 5.98
N ARG A 47 -2.43 -8.78 4.66
CA ARG A 47 -2.49 -10.07 3.93
C ARG A 47 -1.66 -10.00 2.64
N ALA A 48 -1.48 -11.14 1.99
CA ALA A 48 -0.98 -11.16 0.62
C ALA A 48 -1.89 -10.30 -0.28
N ALA A 49 -1.29 -9.57 -1.21
CA ALA A 49 -2.04 -8.76 -2.16
C ALA A 49 -2.84 -9.65 -3.12
N THR A 50 -4.09 -9.25 -3.40
CA THR A 50 -4.89 -9.88 -4.45
C THR A 50 -4.27 -9.64 -5.81
N GLU A 51 -4.71 -10.37 -6.84
CA GLU A 51 -4.22 -10.15 -8.20
C GLU A 51 -4.41 -8.70 -8.67
N ALA A 52 -5.59 -8.11 -8.43
CA ALA A 52 -5.87 -6.72 -8.79
C ALA A 52 -4.95 -5.72 -8.07
N GLU A 53 -4.70 -5.93 -6.77
CA GLU A 53 -3.79 -5.09 -5.98
C GLU A 53 -2.34 -5.23 -6.46
N GLN A 54 -1.93 -6.44 -6.83
CA GLN A 54 -0.61 -6.68 -7.42
C GLN A 54 -0.45 -6.02 -8.79
N ILE A 55 -1.50 -6.01 -9.62
CA ILE A 55 -1.50 -5.31 -10.92
C ILE A 55 -1.26 -3.82 -10.69
N ARG A 56 -2.05 -3.18 -9.83
CA ARG A 56 -1.89 -1.75 -9.49
C ARG A 56 -0.48 -1.44 -9.00
N TRP A 57 0.07 -2.27 -8.11
CA TRP A 57 1.45 -2.10 -7.63
C TRP A 57 2.48 -2.21 -8.77
N ARG A 58 2.33 -3.20 -9.66
CA ARG A 58 3.25 -3.41 -10.80
C ARG A 58 3.20 -2.26 -11.80
N GLU A 59 2.02 -1.72 -12.08
CA GLU A 59 1.86 -0.56 -12.97
C GLU A 59 2.55 0.68 -12.40
N ALA A 60 2.32 0.98 -11.13
CA ALA A 60 3.00 2.08 -10.46
C ALA A 60 4.52 1.87 -10.37
N PHE A 61 4.97 0.64 -10.14
CA PHE A 61 6.38 0.30 -10.16
C PHE A 61 7.00 0.45 -11.57
N ALA A 62 6.28 0.03 -12.61
CA ALA A 62 6.72 0.22 -13.99
C ALA A 62 6.85 1.71 -14.34
N LEU A 63 5.92 2.54 -13.87
CA LEU A 63 5.99 3.99 -14.01
C LEU A 63 7.22 4.58 -13.29
N HIS A 64 7.47 4.17 -12.04
CA HIS A 64 8.66 4.57 -11.28
C HIS A 64 9.95 4.25 -12.03
N LYS A 65 10.06 3.05 -12.59
CA LYS A 65 11.21 2.66 -13.42
C LYS A 65 11.32 3.43 -14.72
N ALA A 66 10.19 3.77 -15.35
CA ALA A 66 10.19 4.57 -16.57
C ALA A 66 10.75 5.99 -16.35
N TRP A 67 10.60 6.54 -15.15
CA TRP A 67 11.24 7.79 -14.73
C TRP A 67 12.74 7.63 -14.39
N GLY A 68 13.24 6.38 -14.27
CA GLY A 68 14.61 6.07 -13.91
C GLY A 68 14.82 5.82 -12.41
N GLY A 69 13.76 5.56 -11.65
CA GLY A 69 13.87 5.24 -10.23
C GLY A 69 14.35 3.81 -9.97
N ASP A 70 15.08 3.63 -8.86
CA ASP A 70 15.64 2.33 -8.46
C ASP A 70 14.59 1.37 -7.89
N ASP A 71 14.82 0.07 -8.08
CA ASP A 71 13.96 -1.02 -7.60
C ASP A 71 13.75 -0.98 -6.08
N GLU A 72 14.80 -0.68 -5.32
CA GLU A 72 14.78 -0.63 -3.85
C GLU A 72 14.14 0.64 -3.30
N ALA A 73 14.02 1.69 -4.12
CA ALA A 73 13.44 2.97 -3.73
C ALA A 73 11.90 2.97 -3.81
N PHE A 74 11.30 1.97 -4.45
CA PHE A 74 9.84 1.88 -4.60
C PHE A 74 9.20 0.98 -3.55
N PHE A 75 8.59 1.60 -2.54
CA PHE A 75 8.02 0.88 -1.42
C PHE A 75 6.58 0.39 -1.66
N GLY A 76 5.71 1.22 -2.24
CA GLY A 76 4.29 0.88 -2.40
C GLY A 76 3.42 2.05 -2.82
N ILE A 77 2.12 1.78 -2.90
CA ILE A 77 1.11 2.76 -3.32
C ILE A 77 -0.12 2.70 -2.42
N PRO A 78 -0.83 3.83 -2.23
CA PRO A 78 -2.15 3.81 -1.62
C PRO A 78 -3.14 3.07 -2.51
N LEU A 79 -4.06 2.36 -1.87
CA LEU A 79 -5.26 1.83 -2.50
C LEU A 79 -6.37 2.77 -2.06
N HIS A 80 -6.57 3.84 -2.82
CA HIS A 80 -7.78 4.63 -2.65
C HIS A 80 -8.93 3.81 -3.24
N GLU A 81 -10.05 3.69 -2.54
CA GLU A 81 -11.31 3.43 -3.23
C GLU A 81 -11.44 4.51 -4.31
N GLU A 82 -11.83 4.12 -5.52
CA GLU A 82 -12.34 5.07 -6.51
C GLU A 82 -13.49 5.80 -5.82
N THR A 83 -13.20 6.98 -5.27
CA THR A 83 -14.26 7.92 -4.97
C THR A 83 -14.78 8.31 -6.33
N SER A 84 -15.86 7.65 -6.72
CA SER A 84 -16.81 8.09 -7.74
C SER A 84 -17.33 9.47 -7.34
N ALA A 85 -16.48 10.49 -7.44
CA ALA A 85 -16.92 11.86 -7.53
C ALA A 85 -17.42 12.04 -8.97
N ASN A 86 -18.62 11.52 -9.23
CA ASN A 86 -19.47 12.10 -10.27
C ASN A 86 -19.63 13.58 -9.90
N PRO A 87 -19.17 14.53 -10.73
CA PRO A 87 -19.71 15.87 -10.63
C PRO A 87 -21.13 15.80 -11.22
N ASP A 88 -22.15 16.02 -10.37
CA ASP A 88 -23.49 16.42 -10.82
C ASP A 88 -23.41 17.73 -11.63
#